data_AF-X1K7Z7-F1
#
_entry.id   AF-X1K7Z7-F1
#
_cell.length_a   1.000
_cell.length_b   1.000
_cell.length_c   1.000
_cell.angle_alpha   90.00
_cell.angle_beta   90.00
_cell.angle_gamma   90.00
#
_symmetry.space_group_name_H-M   'P 1'
#
loop_
_entity.id
_entity.type
_entity.pdbx_description
1 polymer ?
#
loop_
_entity_poly.entity_id
_entity_poly.type
_entity_poly.pdbx_seq_one_letter_code
_entity_poly.pdbx_strand_id
1 'polypeptide(L)'
;MYYREVKILPQEALGAAGTRTMDINITDPISKLSVIFDKRNADDTPKGHPGLCIKNILVCDGADVLYSMDGCHGQSMAYFTDNKQPPSVISYLSG
;
A
#
# COMPACT_ATOMS: atom_id res chain seq x y z
N MET A 1 -6.46 27.16 -10.02
CA MET A 1 -6.74 25.73 -10.22
C MET A 1 -5.52 24.99 -9.67
N TYR A 2 -5.59 24.45 -8.46
CA TYR A 2 -4.40 23.83 -7.84
C TYR A 2 -4.16 22.49 -8.53
N TYR A 3 -3.13 22.43 -9.38
CA TYR A 3 -2.71 21.19 -10.02
C TYR A 3 -2.15 20.28 -8.92
N ARG A 4 -2.74 19.09 -8.76
CA ARG A 4 -2.15 18.05 -7.90
C ARG A 4 -1.03 17.40 -8.69
N GLU A 5 0.20 17.53 -8.23
CA GLU A 5 1.31 16.76 -8.77
C GLU A 5 1.25 15.33 -8.23
N VAL A 6 1.44 14.35 -9.12
CA VAL A 6 1.42 12.93 -8.78
C VAL A 6 2.77 12.35 -9.14
N LYS A 7 3.48 11.82 -8.15
CA LYS A 7 4.73 11.10 -8.34
C LYS A 7 4.50 9.62 -8.07
N ILE A 8 4.73 8.79 -9.09
CA ILE A 8 4.69 7.33 -8.97
C ILE A 8 6.13 6.85 -8.80
N LEU A 9 6.40 6.21 -7.68
CA LEU A 9 7.69 5.59 -7.41
C LEU A 9 7.80 4.25 -8.18
N PRO A 10 9.02 3.81 -8.55
CA PRO A 10 9.19 2.51 -9.19
C PRO A 10 8.70 1.37 -8.29
N GLN A 11 8.15 0.32 -8.90
CA GLN A 11 7.74 -0.88 -8.17
C GLN A 11 8.97 -1.60 -7.63
N GLU A 12 8.94 -1.94 -6.34
CA GLU A 12 9.98 -2.72 -5.69
C GLU A 12 9.47 -4.09 -5.25
N ALA A 13 10.31 -5.11 -5.35
CA ALA A 13 10.02 -6.47 -4.92
C ALA A 13 10.84 -6.83 -3.67
N LEU A 14 10.19 -7.44 -2.67
CA LEU A 14 10.86 -7.87 -1.43
C LEU A 14 11.56 -9.24 -1.53
N GLY A 15 11.19 -10.08 -2.51
CA GLY A 15 11.74 -11.43 -2.69
C GLY A 15 11.34 -12.46 -1.63
N ALA A 16 11.27 -12.06 -0.36
CA ALA A 16 10.83 -12.86 0.79
C ALA A 16 10.03 -12.02 1.80
N ALA A 17 9.52 -12.64 2.86
CA ALA A 17 8.86 -11.91 3.93
C ALA A 17 9.84 -10.97 4.63
N GLY A 18 9.51 -9.69 4.72
CA GLY A 18 10.38 -8.69 5.34
C GLY A 18 9.72 -7.31 5.37
N THR A 19 10.51 -6.34 5.83
CA THR A 19 10.13 -4.93 5.84
C THR A 19 10.94 -4.20 4.79
N ARG A 20 10.28 -3.33 4.02
CA ARG A 20 10.94 -2.44 3.08
C ARG A 20 10.64 -1.00 3.43
N THR A 21 11.70 -0.22 3.57
CA THR A 21 11.61 1.22 3.81
C THR A 21 11.70 1.94 2.47
N MET A 22 10.82 2.92 2.26
CA MET A 22 10.84 3.81 1.10
C MET A 22 11.04 5.23 1.60
N ASP A 23 12.17 5.83 1.24
CA ASP A 23 12.46 7.20 1.63
C ASP A 23 11.71 8.18 0.73
N ILE A 24 10.92 9.07 1.35
CA ILE A 24 10.14 10.09 0.64
C ILE A 24 10.79 11.44 0.92
N ASN A 25 11.48 11.98 -0.08
CA ASN A 25 12.02 13.34 0.01
C ASN A 25 10.88 14.35 -0.18
N ILE A 26 10.57 15.09 0.88
CA ILE A 26 9.48 16.08 0.91
C ILE A 26 10.04 17.43 0.46
N THR A 27 9.71 17.84 -0.77
CA THR A 27 9.96 19.22 -1.24
C THR A 27 8.72 20.09 -1.08
N ASP A 28 7.54 19.49 -1.29
CA ASP A 28 6.23 20.13 -1.24
C ASP A 28 5.29 19.36 -0.30
N PRO A 29 4.27 20.02 0.29
CA PRO A 29 3.33 19.37 1.19
C PRO A 29 2.57 18.22 0.52
N ILE A 30 2.61 17.04 1.14
CA ILE A 30 1.94 15.83 0.65
C ILE A 30 0.52 15.79 1.19
N SER A 31 -0.46 15.68 0.29
CA SER A 31 -1.89 15.59 0.66
C SER A 31 -2.42 14.16 0.74
N LYS A 32 -1.80 13.20 0.03
CA LYS A 32 -2.23 11.80 -0.01
C LYS A 32 -1.06 10.89 -0.37
N LEU A 33 -0.93 9.78 0.36
CA LEU A 33 -0.07 8.65 -0.01
C LEU A 33 -0.95 7.48 -0.38
N SER A 34 -0.71 6.89 -1.55
CA SER A 34 -1.40 5.70 -2.03
C SER A 34 -0.40 4.56 -2.14
N VAL A 35 -0.62 3.48 -1.41
CA VAL A 35 0.20 2.27 -1.48
C VAL A 35 -0.50 1.23 -2.33
N ILE A 36 0.17 0.75 -3.37
CA ILE A 36 -0.31 -0.35 -4.21
C ILE A 36 0.58 -1.56 -3.91
N PHE A 37 -0.07 -2.67 -3.58
CA PHE A 37 0.60 -3.92 -3.25
C PHE A 37 0.13 -5.00 -4.21
N ASP A 38 1.10 -5.70 -4.80
CA ASP A 38 0.86 -6.88 -5.63
C ASP A 38 1.69 -8.05 -5.11
N LYS A 39 1.09 -9.24 -5.11
CA LYS A 39 1.71 -10.48 -4.67
C LYS A 39 1.21 -11.63 -5.51
N ARG A 40 2.18 -12.37 -6.06
CA ARG A 40 1.95 -13.66 -6.68
C ARG A 40 2.02 -14.78 -5.64
N ASN A 41 0.97 -15.58 -5.54
CA ASN A 41 1.01 -16.82 -4.76
C ASN A 41 1.89 -17.86 -5.47
N ALA A 42 2.51 -18.75 -4.70
CA ALA A 42 3.32 -19.84 -5.25
C ALA A 42 2.47 -20.93 -5.94
N ASP A 43 1.19 -20.97 -5.58
CA ASP A 43 0.18 -21.92 -6.00
C ASP A 43 -1.10 -21.19 -6.40
N ASP A 44 -1.94 -21.84 -7.20
CA ASP A 44 -3.19 -21.27 -7.70
C ASP A 44 -4.33 -21.33 -6.67
N THR A 45 -4.01 -21.66 -5.41
CA THR A 45 -5.00 -21.74 -4.33
C THR A 45 -5.19 -20.37 -3.68
N PRO A 46 -6.44 -19.89 -3.55
CA PRO A 46 -6.72 -18.69 -2.77
C PRO A 46 -6.43 -18.94 -1.29
N LYS A 47 -5.41 -18.26 -0.75
CA LYS A 47 -4.98 -18.43 0.66
C LYS A 47 -5.68 -17.51 1.65
N GLY A 48 -6.30 -16.42 1.19
CA GLY A 48 -6.98 -15.47 2.06
C GLY A 48 -7.05 -14.07 1.47
N HIS A 49 -7.45 -13.11 2.31
CA HIS A 49 -7.60 -11.72 1.91
C HIS A 49 -6.23 -11.06 1.60
N PRO A 50 -6.07 -10.34 0.47
CA PRO A 50 -4.78 -9.74 0.07
C PRO A 50 -4.20 -8.80 1.13
N GLY A 51 -5.05 -8.03 1.82
CA GLY A 51 -4.64 -7.11 2.89
C GLY A 51 -3.93 -7.80 4.06
N LEU A 52 -4.14 -9.10 4.30
CA LEU A 52 -3.43 -9.85 5.35
C LEU A 52 -1.95 -10.11 5.01
N CYS A 53 -1.54 -9.88 3.77
CA CYS A 53 -0.13 -9.97 3.40
C CYS A 53 0.71 -8.81 3.95
N ILE A 54 0.05 -7.71 4.35
CA ILE A 54 0.70 -6.51 4.87
C ILE A 54 0.47 -6.45 6.37
N LYS A 55 1.53 -6.72 7.15
CA LYS A 55 1.47 -6.71 8.61
C LYS A 55 1.37 -5.30 9.19
N ASN A 56 2.07 -4.33 8.58
CA ASN A 56 2.03 -2.94 9.01
C ASN A 56 2.45 -2.02 7.86
N ILE A 57 1.75 -0.90 7.73
CA ILE A 57 2.11 0.26 6.92
C ILE A 57 2.45 1.35 7.90
N LEU A 58 3.71 1.77 7.90
CA LEU A 58 4.26 2.72 8.84
C LEU A 58 4.74 3.96 8.09
N VAL A 59 4.26 5.14 8.48
CA VAL A 59 4.78 6.44 8.02
C VAL A 59 5.39 7.13 9.22
N CYS A 60 6.69 7.39 9.13
CA CYS A 60 7.46 8.06 10.16
C CYS A 60 8.03 9.38 9.61
N ASP A 61 8.08 10.39 10.47
CA ASP A 61 8.87 11.60 10.26
C ASP A 61 9.91 11.67 11.39
N GLY A 62 11.14 11.26 11.06
CA GLY A 62 12.20 11.07 12.05
C GLY A 62 11.80 10.04 13.13
N ALA A 63 11.58 10.52 14.36
CA ALA A 63 11.17 9.69 15.49
C ALA A 63 9.65 9.66 15.71
N ASP A 64 8.89 10.49 15.00
CA ASP A 64 7.43 10.56 15.15
C ASP A 64 6.72 9.57 14.20
N VAL A 65 5.64 8.96 14.68
CA VAL A 65 4.84 8.01 13.91
C VAL A 65 3.54 8.69 13.51
N LEU A 66 3.46 9.07 12.24
CA LEU A 66 2.29 9.76 11.68
C LEU A 66 1.17 8.79 11.29
N TYR A 67 1.52 7.57 10.92
CA TYR A 67 0.56 6.54 10.52
C TYR A 67 1.09 5.15 10.82
N SER A 68 0.26 4.30 11.43
CA SER A 68 0.59 2.89 11.69
C SER A 68 -0.70 2.06 11.65
N MET A 69 -0.90 1.32 10.56
CA MET A 69 -2.04 0.40 10.41
C MET A 69 -1.64 -0.83 9.60
N ASP A 70 -2.27 -1.98 9.88
CA ASP A 70 -2.12 -3.16 9.00
C ASP A 70 -2.87 -2.97 7.66
N GLY A 71 -2.66 -3.90 6.73
CA GLY A 71 -3.25 -3.78 5.39
C GLY A 71 -4.78 -3.78 5.38
N CYS A 72 -5.43 -4.50 6.29
CA CYS A 72 -6.89 -4.55 6.37
C CYS A 72 -7.46 -3.23 6.90
N HIS A 73 -6.94 -2.72 8.01
CA HIS A 73 -7.35 -1.44 8.58
C HIS A 73 -7.02 -0.28 7.64
N GLY A 74 -5.88 -0.31 6.96
CA GLY A 74 -5.53 0.68 5.95
C GLY A 74 -6.50 0.69 4.77
N GLN A 75 -6.93 -0.49 4.31
CA GLN A 75 -7.94 -0.60 3.26
C GLN A 75 -9.31 -0.07 3.72
N SER A 76 -9.72 -0.36 4.96
CA SER A 76 -10.95 0.19 5.53
C SER A 76 -10.87 1.71 5.66
N MET A 77 -9.73 2.26 6.10
CA MET A 77 -9.54 3.72 6.16
C MET A 77 -9.65 4.36 4.76
N ALA A 78 -9.05 3.73 3.75
CA ALA A 78 -9.16 4.22 2.36
C ALA A 78 -10.62 4.22 1.87
N TYR A 79 -11.41 3.18 2.22
CA TYR A 79 -12.84 3.13 1.91
C TYR A 79 -13.60 4.31 2.51
N PHE A 80 -13.42 4.59 3.81
CA PHE A 80 -14.11 5.68 4.48
C PHE A 80 -13.61 7.07 4.04
N THR A 81 -12.35 7.18 3.63
CA THR A 81 -11.78 8.45 3.16
C THR A 81 -12.28 8.83 1.77
N ASP A 82 -12.29 7.88 0.83
CA ASP A 82 -12.69 8.14 -0.55
C ASP A 82 -14.18 7.84 -0.82
N ASN A 83 -14.91 7.32 0.18
CA ASN A 83 -16.28 6.78 0.06
C ASN A 83 -16.44 5.81 -1.13
N LYS A 84 -15.36 5.07 -1.43
CA LYS A 84 -15.27 4.18 -2.58
C LYS A 84 -14.42 2.98 -2.23
N GLN A 85 -14.85 1.80 -2.71
CA GLN A 85 -14.07 0.57 -2.54
C GLN A 85 -12.69 0.70 -3.20
N PRO A 86 -11.60 0.61 -2.42
CA PRO A 86 -10.26 0.52 -2.99
C PRO A 86 -10.11 -0.80 -3.76
N PRO A 87 -9.35 -0.82 -4.86
CA PRO A 87 -9.17 -2.02 -5.67
C PRO A 87 -8.48 -3.11 -4.84
N SER A 88 -9.14 -4.27 -4.74
CA SER A 88 -8.61 -5.47 -4.13
C SER A 88 -9.10 -6.65 -4.95
N VAL A 89 -8.21 -7.21 -5.77
CA VAL A 89 -8.54 -8.26 -6.74
C VAL A 89 -7.59 -9.43 -6.54
N ILE A 90 -8.14 -10.64 -6.55
CA ILE A 90 -7.38 -11.87 -6.71
C ILE A 90 -7.62 -12.31 -8.15
N SER A 91 -6.59 -12.20 -8.99
CA SER A 91 -6.64 -12.67 -10.37
C SER A 91 -6.00 -14.06 -10.47
N TYR A 92 -6.62 -14.93 -11.25
CA TYR A 92 -6.00 -16.19 -11.67
C TYR A 92 -5.27 -15.93 -12.98
N LEU A 93 -4.03 -16.39 -13.09
CA LEU A 93 -3.35 -16.47 -14.38
C LEU A 93 -3.97 -17.66 -15.11
N SER A 94 -4.97 -17.42 -15.96
CA SER A 94 -5.36 -18.44 -16.93
C SER A 94 -4.15 -18.71 -17.82
N GLY A 95 -3.73 -19.97 -17.91
CA GLY A 95 -2.69 -20.41 -18.85
C GLY A 95 -3.05 -20.10 -20.30
#